data_AF-A0A841H142-F1
#
_entry.id   AF-A0A841H142-F1
#
_cell.length_a   1.000
_cell.length_b   1.000
_cell.length_c   1.000
_cell.angle_alpha   90.00
_cell.angle_beta   90.00
_cell.angle_gamma   90.00
#
_symmetry.space_group_name_H-M   'P 1'
#
loop_
_entity.id
_entity.type
_entity.pdbx_description
1 polymer ?
#
loop_
_entity_poly.entity_id
_entity_poly.type
_entity_poly.pdbx_seq_one_letter_code
_entity_poly.pdbx_strand_id
1 'polypeptide(L)'
;MNLRPLASRRWLAAAVLLAAACGDQQPTAVQRPVDGDVPETALQAFDCTASIHSSSVSCAPAAPAGAGSRSILGGQNSLLKLTSSNVSYDAGTEIFQFDVTVQNLLNEAMGTPDGTVPDPQGIRAFFHAGPTVTSGTGSVSVANADGVADITGEEQPYFAYNEILSKDEVSSSKTWQLSAPASVGSVSFKIYIETDVQYLLVINEVLANPANYNTNPDVNGEWFEVYNAGTLKVNLQNLVIADSAQSGRRPYHLISSSLVVPSGGYVVLGQSTNTTANGGVPVDYAYGNVIALANSLDALKIARVVGTDTLTLDRVQYASAATSAQDGISRELKNPLLDNSNMDGSNWASALVTAVYGPGGRGTPKAQNSTYTP
;
A
#
# COMPACT_ATOMS: atom_id res chain seq x y z
N MET A 1 70.36 50.43 -14.59
CA MET A 1 70.53 49.07 -14.04
C MET A 1 69.99 49.09 -12.63
N ASN A 2 68.73 48.73 -12.43
CA ASN A 2 68.00 49.00 -11.20
C ASN A 2 68.13 47.85 -10.20
N LEU A 3 68.74 48.14 -9.06
CA LEU A 3 68.79 47.33 -7.85
C LEU A 3 67.73 47.85 -6.85
N ARG A 4 66.89 46.91 -6.38
CA ARG A 4 66.15 46.75 -5.10
C ARG A 4 66.13 47.94 -4.10
N PRO A 5 65.01 48.18 -3.36
CA PRO A 5 64.50 47.21 -2.37
C PRO A 5 62.98 47.13 -2.19
N LEU A 6 62.50 45.98 -1.68
CA LEU A 6 61.15 45.79 -1.16
C LEU A 6 61.26 45.52 0.35
N ALA A 7 60.79 46.47 1.16
CA ALA A 7 60.60 46.32 2.59
C ALA A 7 59.14 46.63 2.96
N SER A 8 58.48 45.58 3.45
CA SER A 8 57.39 45.52 4.43
C SER A 8 56.50 46.74 4.69
N ARG A 9 55.18 46.56 4.51
CA ARG A 9 54.18 46.98 5.51
C ARG A 9 52.78 46.40 5.23
N ARG A 10 52.27 45.69 6.27
CA ARG A 10 50.86 45.54 6.71
C ARG A 10 49.93 44.75 5.76
N TRP A 11 48.91 44.01 6.19
CA TRP A 11 48.02 44.10 7.36
C TRP A 11 47.58 42.68 7.76
N LEU A 12 47.39 42.43 9.06
CA LEU A 12 46.59 41.29 9.53
C LEU A 12 45.15 41.45 9.02
N ALA A 13 44.68 40.52 8.19
CA ALA A 13 43.26 40.33 7.95
C ALA A 13 42.80 39.17 8.84
N ALA A 14 41.94 39.48 9.81
CA ALA A 14 41.31 38.51 10.69
C ALA A 14 40.47 37.53 9.85
N ALA A 15 40.72 36.24 10.01
CA ALA A 15 39.86 35.19 9.47
C ALA A 15 38.54 35.19 10.24
N VAL A 16 37.50 35.80 9.66
CA VAL A 16 36.13 35.58 10.10
C VAL A 16 35.64 34.32 9.38
N LEU A 17 35.66 33.20 10.11
CA LEU A 17 34.94 31.99 9.72
C LEU A 17 33.44 32.29 9.78
N LEU A 18 32.86 32.66 8.65
CA LEU A 18 31.41 32.57 8.44
C LEU A 18 31.07 31.09 8.33
N ALA A 19 30.62 30.50 9.44
CA ALA A 19 29.87 29.26 9.40
C ALA A 19 28.58 29.55 8.62
N ALA A 20 28.57 29.23 7.33
CA ALA A 20 27.35 29.08 6.58
C ALA A 20 26.61 27.89 7.20
N ALA A 21 25.68 28.17 8.12
CA ALA A 21 24.70 27.20 8.51
C ALA A 21 23.95 26.79 7.25
N CYS A 22 24.10 25.53 6.84
CA CYS A 22 23.12 24.89 5.96
C CYS A 22 21.79 25.00 6.70
N GLY A 23 20.97 25.96 6.30
CA GLY A 23 19.57 25.95 6.68
C GLY A 23 18.97 24.74 5.97
N ASP A 24 18.82 23.64 6.70
CA ASP A 24 17.95 22.55 6.30
C ASP A 24 16.57 23.19 6.08
N GLN A 25 16.23 23.44 4.82
CA GLN A 25 14.84 23.62 4.42
C GLN A 25 14.20 22.25 4.65
N GLN A 26 13.81 22.02 5.90
CA GLN A 26 12.97 20.91 6.28
C GLN A 26 11.79 20.92 5.31
N PRO A 27 11.51 19.83 4.59
CA PRO A 27 10.34 19.75 3.73
C PRO A 27 9.16 20.20 4.55
N THR A 28 8.40 21.18 4.05
CA THR A 28 7.12 21.58 4.63
C THR A 28 6.38 20.31 5.00
N ALA A 29 6.11 20.16 6.30
CA ALA A 29 5.46 18.98 6.85
C ALA A 29 4.28 18.64 5.93
N VAL A 30 4.28 17.41 5.40
CA VAL A 30 3.11 16.86 4.73
C VAL A 30 1.95 17.14 5.68
N GLN A 31 0.99 17.95 5.24
CA GLN A 31 -0.20 18.20 6.04
C GLN A 31 -0.74 16.83 6.43
N ARG A 32 -0.88 16.61 7.75
CA ARG A 32 -1.42 15.39 8.32
C ARG A 32 -2.65 15.02 7.49
N PRO A 33 -2.70 13.84 6.85
CA PRO A 33 -3.96 13.35 6.33
C PRO A 33 -4.96 13.48 7.47
N VAL A 34 -6.08 14.15 7.23
CA VAL A 34 -7.20 14.16 8.17
C VAL A 34 -7.43 12.70 8.53
N ASP A 35 -7.41 12.37 9.82
CA ASP A 35 -7.74 11.02 10.31
C ASP A 35 -9.09 10.65 9.69
N GLY A 36 -9.07 9.83 8.63
CA GLY A 36 -10.19 9.80 7.69
C GLY A 36 -10.10 8.80 6.55
N ASP A 37 -8.91 8.47 6.04
CA ASP A 37 -8.75 7.41 5.02
C ASP A 37 -7.50 6.58 5.33
N VAL A 38 -7.67 5.62 6.24
CA VAL A 38 -6.76 4.49 6.37
C VAL A 38 -6.81 3.73 5.03
N PRO A 39 -5.68 3.31 4.46
CA PRO A 39 -5.65 2.44 3.28
C PRO A 39 -6.63 1.30 3.44
N GLU A 40 -7.36 1.02 2.36
CA GLU A 40 -8.53 0.15 2.28
C GLU A 40 -8.36 -1.13 3.13
N THR A 41 -8.76 -1.07 4.41
CA THR A 41 -8.73 -2.23 5.31
C THR A 41 -9.67 -3.28 4.75
N ALA A 42 -9.18 -4.49 4.48
CA ALA A 42 -10.02 -5.57 4.01
C ALA A 42 -10.99 -5.99 5.11
N LEU A 43 -12.23 -5.51 5.06
CA LEU A 43 -13.27 -5.86 6.02
C LEU A 43 -14.05 -7.06 5.49
N GLN A 44 -13.78 -8.25 6.02
CA GLN A 44 -14.67 -9.41 5.91
C GLN A 44 -15.45 -9.57 7.21
N ALA A 45 -16.77 -9.61 7.09
CA ALA A 45 -17.68 -9.84 8.19
C ALA A 45 -18.08 -11.33 8.28
N PHE A 46 -18.29 -11.83 9.50
CA PHE A 46 -18.75 -13.18 9.81
C PHE A 46 -19.99 -13.11 10.69
N ASP A 47 -21.06 -13.77 10.28
CA ASP A 47 -22.24 -14.04 11.11
C ASP A 47 -22.01 -15.32 11.89
N CYS A 48 -21.95 -15.20 13.20
CA CYS A 48 -21.65 -16.29 14.11
C CYS A 48 -22.85 -16.61 15.02
N THR A 49 -23.05 -17.90 15.25
CA THR A 49 -23.99 -18.42 16.23
C THR A 49 -23.27 -19.35 17.19
N ALA A 50 -23.49 -19.17 18.49
CA ALA A 50 -23.02 -20.08 19.52
C ALA A 50 -24.19 -20.64 20.31
N SER A 51 -24.20 -21.95 20.54
CA SER A 51 -25.15 -22.64 21.40
C SER A 51 -24.41 -23.12 22.64
N ILE A 52 -24.79 -22.56 23.79
CA ILE A 52 -24.00 -22.61 25.02
C ILE A 52 -23.91 -24.04 25.54
N HIS A 53 -25.05 -24.71 25.71
CA HIS A 53 -25.09 -26.04 26.32
C HIS A 53 -24.76 -27.19 25.37
N SER A 54 -24.86 -26.98 24.05
CA SER A 54 -24.42 -27.97 23.06
C SER A 54 -22.96 -27.78 22.66
N SER A 55 -22.24 -26.84 23.29
CA SER A 55 -20.83 -26.54 23.04
C SER A 55 -20.52 -26.45 21.55
N SER A 56 -21.26 -25.60 20.83
CA SER A 56 -21.07 -25.43 19.39
C SER A 56 -21.01 -23.98 18.99
N VAL A 57 -20.03 -23.64 18.15
CA VAL A 57 -19.90 -22.35 17.48
C VAL A 57 -19.85 -22.59 15.99
N SER A 58 -20.57 -21.77 15.24
CA SER A 58 -20.51 -21.76 13.78
C SER A 58 -20.47 -20.32 13.32
N CYS A 59 -19.50 -19.99 12.47
CA CYS A 59 -19.38 -18.70 11.82
C CYS A 59 -19.43 -18.92 10.31
N ALA A 60 -20.23 -18.10 9.63
CA ALA A 60 -20.30 -18.06 8.18
C ALA A 60 -19.99 -16.63 7.70
N PRO A 61 -19.36 -16.44 6.53
CA PRO A 61 -19.21 -15.12 5.94
C PRO A 61 -20.56 -14.41 5.84
N ALA A 62 -20.64 -13.18 6.35
CA ALA A 62 -21.85 -12.38 6.25
C ALA A 62 -22.14 -12.00 4.79
N ALA A 63 -23.42 -11.94 4.42
CA ALA A 63 -23.80 -11.43 3.10
C ALA A 63 -23.33 -9.97 2.94
N PRO A 64 -22.92 -9.54 1.74
CA PRO A 64 -22.47 -8.16 1.52
C PRO A 64 -23.59 -7.19 1.92
N ALA A 65 -23.30 -6.32 2.89
CA ALA A 65 -24.20 -5.22 3.24
C ALA A 65 -24.19 -4.20 2.09
N GLY A 66 -25.37 -3.72 1.69
CA GLY A 66 -25.49 -2.66 0.68
C GLY A 66 -24.69 -1.41 1.08
N ALA A 67 -23.94 -0.89 0.11
CA ALA A 67 -23.13 0.33 0.11
C ALA A 67 -23.27 1.24 1.35
N GLY A 68 -22.35 1.06 2.30
CA GLY A 68 -21.92 2.07 3.27
C GLY A 68 -20.45 2.39 3.03
N SER A 69 -20.00 3.58 3.44
CA SER A 69 -18.74 4.28 3.06
C SER A 69 -17.40 3.61 3.42
N ARG A 70 -17.35 2.29 3.57
CA ARG A 70 -16.12 1.51 3.75
C ARG A 70 -16.26 0.24 2.91
N SER A 71 -15.24 -0.06 2.10
CA SER A 71 -15.25 -1.22 1.20
C SER A 71 -15.31 -2.53 2.00
N ILE A 72 -16.53 -3.01 2.26
CA ILE A 72 -16.79 -4.36 2.77
C ILE A 72 -16.54 -5.31 1.59
N LEU A 73 -15.37 -5.94 1.58
CA LEU A 73 -15.01 -6.94 0.57
C LEU A 73 -15.62 -8.28 1.00
N GLY A 74 -16.91 -8.46 0.72
CA GLY A 74 -17.64 -9.69 1.01
C GLY A 74 -17.54 -10.69 -0.14
N GLY A 75 -17.05 -11.90 0.16
CA GLY A 75 -17.11 -13.08 -0.72
C GLY A 75 -16.76 -14.36 0.05
N GLN A 76 -17.56 -15.43 -0.09
CA GLN A 76 -17.38 -16.70 0.64
C GLN A 76 -15.93 -17.21 0.58
N ASN A 77 -15.28 -17.54 1.72
CA ASN A 77 -13.97 -18.21 1.75
C ASN A 77 -12.94 -17.63 0.75
N SER A 78 -13.02 -16.33 0.44
CA SER A 78 -12.30 -15.76 -0.70
C SER A 78 -11.08 -14.97 -0.26
N LEU A 79 -11.12 -14.39 0.94
CA LEU A 79 -10.05 -13.53 1.45
C LEU A 79 -9.47 -14.06 2.77
N LEU A 80 -10.32 -14.53 3.69
CA LEU A 80 -9.87 -15.11 4.95
C LEU A 80 -10.86 -16.14 5.50
N LYS A 81 -10.40 -16.98 6.43
CA LYS A 81 -11.22 -17.99 7.11
C LYS A 81 -11.02 -17.96 8.62
N LEU A 82 -12.12 -17.96 9.36
CA LEU A 82 -12.13 -18.19 10.81
C LEU A 82 -12.49 -19.64 11.11
N THR A 83 -11.71 -20.29 11.98
CA THR A 83 -12.00 -21.66 12.43
C THR A 83 -12.14 -21.68 13.94
N SER A 84 -13.30 -22.14 14.42
CA SER A 84 -13.55 -22.35 15.85
C SER A 84 -13.32 -23.81 16.24
N SER A 85 -12.72 -24.06 17.40
CA SER A 85 -12.46 -25.39 17.95
C SER A 85 -12.51 -25.39 19.48
N ASN A 86 -12.31 -26.56 20.11
CA ASN A 86 -12.23 -26.70 21.58
C ASN A 86 -13.36 -26.01 22.35
N VAL A 87 -14.58 -26.09 21.82
CA VAL A 87 -15.74 -25.39 22.38
C VAL A 87 -16.18 -26.07 23.67
N SER A 88 -16.37 -25.30 24.73
CA SER A 88 -16.84 -25.80 26.02
C SER A 88 -17.63 -24.74 26.80
N TYR A 89 -18.41 -25.22 27.77
CA TYR A 89 -19.12 -24.37 28.72
C TYR A 89 -18.87 -24.88 30.14
N ASP A 90 -18.49 -23.98 31.04
CA ASP A 90 -18.38 -24.23 32.47
C ASP A 90 -19.53 -23.54 33.20
N ALA A 91 -20.48 -24.34 33.71
CA ALA A 91 -21.64 -23.84 34.43
C ALA A 91 -21.30 -23.27 35.82
N GLY A 92 -20.15 -23.62 36.41
CA GLY A 92 -19.71 -23.09 37.71
C GLY A 92 -19.15 -21.68 37.60
N THR A 93 -18.49 -21.36 36.49
CA THR A 93 -17.91 -20.04 36.20
C THR A 93 -18.76 -19.20 35.23
N GLU A 94 -19.79 -19.79 34.62
CA GLU A 94 -20.62 -19.19 33.57
C GLU A 94 -19.79 -18.69 32.37
N ILE A 95 -18.74 -19.45 32.03
CA ILE A 95 -17.86 -19.16 30.91
C ILE A 95 -18.14 -20.13 29.76
N PHE A 96 -18.53 -19.57 28.62
CA PHE A 96 -18.54 -20.25 27.34
C PHE A 96 -17.27 -19.89 26.59
N GLN A 97 -16.48 -20.89 26.19
CA GLN A 97 -15.21 -20.65 25.54
C GLN A 97 -14.98 -21.51 24.30
N PHE A 98 -14.16 -21.00 23.40
CA PHE A 98 -13.77 -21.68 22.17
C PHE A 98 -12.47 -21.08 21.65
N ASP A 99 -11.70 -21.90 20.96
CA ASP A 99 -10.46 -21.50 20.33
C ASP A 99 -10.72 -21.01 18.90
N VAL A 100 -10.09 -19.91 18.49
CA VAL A 100 -10.23 -19.32 17.16
C VAL A 100 -8.86 -19.15 16.48
N THR A 101 -8.76 -19.63 15.24
CA THR A 101 -7.65 -19.31 14.33
C THR A 101 -8.13 -18.46 13.14
N VAL A 102 -7.23 -17.64 12.62
CA VAL A 102 -7.41 -16.84 11.40
C VAL A 102 -6.50 -17.42 10.31
N GLN A 103 -7.05 -17.70 9.13
CA GLN A 103 -6.29 -18.12 7.97
C GLN A 103 -6.35 -17.06 6.87
N ASN A 104 -5.19 -16.70 6.32
CA ASN A 104 -5.09 -15.82 5.16
C ASN A 104 -5.39 -16.62 3.87
N LEU A 105 -6.31 -16.15 3.04
CA LEU A 105 -6.56 -16.74 1.71
C LEU A 105 -6.21 -15.77 0.57
N LEU A 106 -5.78 -14.54 0.89
CA LEU A 106 -5.26 -13.55 -0.06
C LEU A 106 -3.95 -14.02 -0.69
N ASN A 107 -3.52 -13.35 -1.75
CA ASN A 107 -2.13 -13.48 -2.22
C ASN A 107 -1.21 -12.54 -1.45
N GLU A 108 -1.76 -11.43 -0.96
CA GLU A 108 -1.13 -10.43 -0.12
C GLU A 108 -0.90 -10.96 1.29
N ALA A 109 0.19 -10.53 1.93
CA ALA A 109 0.39 -10.78 3.35
C ALA A 109 -0.55 -9.90 4.20
N MET A 110 -1.08 -10.45 5.28
CA MET A 110 -1.89 -9.74 6.29
C MET A 110 -1.10 -9.54 7.58
N GLY A 111 -1.51 -8.56 8.39
CA GLY A 111 -0.81 -8.19 9.62
C GLY A 111 0.50 -7.46 9.34
N THR A 112 0.65 -6.87 8.15
CA THR A 112 1.85 -6.17 7.71
C THR A 112 1.53 -5.20 6.58
N PRO A 113 2.17 -4.02 6.54
CA PRO A 113 2.04 -3.11 5.42
C PRO A 113 2.99 -3.44 4.24
N ASP A 114 4.04 -4.25 4.44
CA ASP A 114 5.11 -4.51 3.45
C ASP A 114 5.52 -5.98 3.28
N GLY A 115 4.90 -6.91 4.01
CA GLY A 115 5.25 -8.33 3.95
C GLY A 115 6.35 -8.78 4.92
N THR A 116 7.01 -7.84 5.62
CA THR A 116 8.19 -8.14 6.45
C THR A 116 8.12 -7.56 7.86
N VAL A 117 7.50 -6.39 8.02
CA VAL A 117 7.35 -5.70 9.29
C VAL A 117 5.94 -5.96 9.83
N PRO A 118 5.79 -6.51 11.05
CA PRO A 118 4.46 -6.68 11.63
C PRO A 118 3.78 -5.33 11.85
N ASP A 119 2.50 -5.24 11.50
CA ASP A 119 1.64 -4.13 11.90
C ASP A 119 1.56 -4.10 13.44
N PRO A 120 1.87 -2.97 14.11
CA PRO A 120 1.71 -2.84 15.56
C PRO A 120 0.30 -3.14 16.09
N GLN A 121 -0.75 -3.00 15.26
CA GLN A 121 -2.12 -3.38 15.63
C GLN A 121 -2.41 -4.87 15.37
N GLY A 122 -1.58 -5.54 14.55
CA GLY A 122 -1.76 -6.92 14.13
C GLY A 122 -3.02 -7.17 13.30
N ILE A 123 -3.53 -8.39 13.37
CA ILE A 123 -4.84 -8.75 12.84
C ILE A 123 -5.85 -8.72 13.98
N ARG A 124 -6.82 -7.82 13.95
CA ARG A 124 -7.84 -7.66 14.99
C ARG A 124 -9.17 -8.28 14.56
N ALA A 125 -9.62 -9.28 15.30
CA ALA A 125 -10.97 -9.80 15.21
C ALA A 125 -11.85 -9.13 16.27
N PHE A 126 -12.79 -8.29 15.85
CA PHE A 126 -13.61 -7.50 16.76
C PHE A 126 -15.09 -7.82 16.65
N PHE A 127 -15.80 -7.71 17.77
CA PHE A 127 -17.24 -7.87 17.83
C PHE A 127 -17.91 -6.59 17.34
N HIS A 128 -18.30 -6.59 16.08
CA HIS A 128 -19.01 -5.47 15.48
C HIS A 128 -20.45 -5.36 16.00
N ALA A 129 -21.09 -6.49 16.25
CA ALA A 129 -22.43 -6.56 16.82
C ALA A 129 -22.60 -7.81 17.69
N GLY A 130 -23.47 -7.72 18.70
CA GLY A 130 -23.64 -8.77 19.71
C GLY A 130 -22.42 -8.90 20.63
N PRO A 131 -22.37 -9.92 21.51
CA PRO A 131 -23.27 -11.07 21.57
C PRO A 131 -24.71 -10.74 21.99
N THR A 132 -25.68 -11.13 21.16
CA THR A 132 -27.11 -10.96 21.44
C THR A 132 -27.73 -12.34 21.69
N VAL A 133 -28.43 -12.49 22.82
CA VAL A 133 -29.15 -13.73 23.16
C VAL A 133 -30.28 -13.97 22.17
N THR A 134 -30.31 -15.14 21.54
CA THR A 134 -31.34 -15.55 20.57
C THR A 134 -32.24 -16.67 21.10
N SER A 135 -31.81 -17.37 22.15
CA SER A 135 -32.65 -18.31 22.89
C SER A 135 -32.25 -18.34 24.37
N GLY A 136 -33.22 -18.55 25.26
CA GLY A 136 -33.03 -18.41 26.70
C GLY A 136 -33.16 -16.97 27.19
N THR A 137 -32.59 -16.66 28.36
CA THR A 137 -32.67 -15.33 28.99
C THR A 137 -31.34 -14.96 29.63
N GLY A 138 -31.07 -13.66 29.77
CA GLY A 138 -29.83 -13.12 30.33
C GLY A 138 -29.13 -12.16 29.38
N SER A 139 -27.91 -11.77 29.74
CA SER A 139 -27.01 -10.95 28.93
C SER A 139 -25.68 -11.66 28.75
N VAL A 140 -25.04 -11.48 27.59
CA VAL A 140 -23.74 -12.09 27.28
C VAL A 140 -22.75 -10.99 26.94
N SER A 141 -21.53 -11.11 27.43
CA SER A 141 -20.44 -10.18 27.15
C SER A 141 -19.14 -10.93 26.85
N VAL A 142 -18.23 -10.28 26.12
CA VAL A 142 -16.87 -10.80 25.90
C VAL A 142 -16.10 -10.69 27.21
N ALA A 143 -15.51 -11.80 27.68
CA ALA A 143 -14.92 -11.90 29.01
C ALA A 143 -13.40 -11.69 29.04
N ASN A 144 -12.70 -11.98 27.93
CA ASN A 144 -11.24 -11.98 27.87
C ASN A 144 -10.67 -11.30 26.62
N ALA A 145 -11.35 -10.27 26.11
CA ALA A 145 -10.83 -9.49 24.99
C ALA A 145 -9.42 -8.94 25.29
N ASP A 146 -8.56 -8.87 24.26
CA ASP A 146 -7.22 -8.29 24.40
C ASP A 146 -7.30 -6.75 24.61
N GLY A 147 -8.39 -6.14 24.15
CA GLY A 147 -8.67 -4.73 24.35
C GLY A 147 -10.03 -4.32 23.78
N VAL A 148 -10.31 -3.01 23.86
CA VAL A 148 -11.44 -2.34 23.22
C VAL A 148 -10.93 -1.19 22.37
N ALA A 149 -11.55 -0.91 21.22
CA ALA A 149 -11.16 0.18 20.34
C ALA A 149 -12.34 0.71 19.51
N ASP A 150 -12.22 1.97 19.08
CA ASP A 150 -13.21 2.62 18.23
C ASP A 150 -12.94 2.30 16.74
N ILE A 151 -13.25 1.07 16.31
CA ILE A 151 -12.88 0.57 14.97
C ILE A 151 -13.93 0.98 13.92
N THR A 152 -15.16 0.50 14.11
CA THR A 152 -16.35 0.84 13.30
C THR A 152 -17.49 1.42 14.12
N GLY A 153 -17.38 1.32 15.44
CA GLY A 153 -18.24 1.91 16.45
C GLY A 153 -17.42 2.07 17.73
N GLU A 154 -18.03 2.64 18.76
CA GLU A 154 -17.34 2.93 20.03
C GLU A 154 -17.12 1.66 20.86
N GLU A 155 -15.99 1.59 21.57
CA GLU A 155 -15.66 0.57 22.59
C GLU A 155 -15.82 -0.90 22.13
N GLN A 156 -15.46 -1.22 20.88
CA GLN A 156 -15.63 -2.57 20.35
C GLN A 156 -14.55 -3.52 20.88
N PRO A 157 -14.92 -4.62 21.56
CA PRO A 157 -13.94 -5.59 22.06
C PRO A 157 -13.32 -6.38 20.92
N TYR A 158 -12.01 -6.60 21.00
CA TYR A 158 -11.25 -7.31 19.98
C TYR A 158 -10.28 -8.34 20.55
N PHE A 159 -9.92 -9.29 19.70
CA PHE A 159 -8.84 -10.24 19.87
C PHE A 159 -7.77 -10.01 18.80
N ALA A 160 -6.53 -9.78 19.22
CA ALA A 160 -5.41 -9.43 18.34
C ALA A 160 -4.48 -10.62 18.10
N TYR A 161 -4.19 -10.90 16.83
CA TYR A 161 -3.21 -11.87 16.36
C TYR A 161 -2.00 -11.09 15.83
N ASN A 162 -0.93 -11.05 16.61
CA ASN A 162 0.28 -10.27 16.31
C ASN A 162 1.26 -11.09 15.46
N GLU A 163 0.77 -11.54 14.31
CA GLU A 163 1.48 -12.41 13.36
C GLU A 163 1.37 -11.80 11.96
N ILE A 164 2.41 -11.96 11.15
CA ILE A 164 2.30 -11.78 9.70
C ILE A 164 1.78 -13.11 9.14
N LEU A 165 0.68 -13.07 8.40
CA LEU A 165 0.16 -14.25 7.72
C LEU A 165 0.36 -14.07 6.22
N SER A 166 1.28 -14.85 5.65
CA SER A 166 1.43 -15.01 4.21
C SER A 166 0.23 -15.79 3.65
N LYS A 167 0.15 -15.90 2.32
CA LYS A 167 -0.88 -16.70 1.66
C LYS A 167 -1.00 -18.10 2.28
N ASP A 168 -2.23 -18.51 2.57
CA ASP A 168 -2.64 -19.81 3.13
C ASP A 168 -2.17 -20.10 4.57
N GLU A 169 -1.37 -19.21 5.19
CA GLU A 169 -0.92 -19.36 6.56
C GLU A 169 -2.06 -19.18 7.57
N VAL A 170 -1.94 -19.91 8.68
CA VAL A 170 -2.91 -19.94 9.77
C VAL A 170 -2.24 -19.38 11.02
N SER A 171 -2.92 -18.46 11.69
CA SER A 171 -2.47 -17.89 12.96
C SER A 171 -2.34 -18.94 14.05
N SER A 172 -1.62 -18.59 15.09
CA SER A 172 -1.71 -19.28 16.37
C SER A 172 -3.16 -19.27 16.89
N SER A 173 -3.54 -20.36 17.56
CA SER A 173 -4.88 -20.49 18.16
C SER A 173 -5.03 -19.57 19.37
N LYS A 174 -6.18 -18.90 19.50
CA LYS A 174 -6.49 -18.03 20.63
C LYS A 174 -7.84 -18.38 21.24
N THR A 175 -7.87 -18.56 22.57
CA THR A 175 -9.11 -18.85 23.29
C THR A 175 -9.94 -17.60 23.51
N TRP A 176 -11.16 -17.60 23.02
CA TRP A 176 -12.17 -16.57 23.25
C TRP A 176 -13.13 -17.05 24.33
N GLN A 177 -13.47 -16.17 25.26
CA GLN A 177 -14.38 -16.43 26.36
C GLN A 177 -15.52 -15.42 26.34
N LEU A 178 -16.74 -15.94 26.47
CA LEU A 178 -17.96 -15.17 26.67
C LEU A 178 -18.49 -15.48 28.07
N SER A 179 -18.80 -14.44 28.84
CA SER A 179 -19.57 -14.59 30.07
C SER A 179 -21.03 -14.76 29.70
N ALA A 180 -21.57 -15.94 29.96
CA ALA A 180 -22.91 -16.33 29.54
C ALA A 180 -23.62 -17.07 30.70
N PRO A 181 -24.65 -16.47 31.32
CA PRO A 181 -25.40 -17.12 32.38
C PRO A 181 -25.99 -18.47 31.95
N ALA A 182 -26.18 -19.38 32.91
CA ALA A 182 -26.72 -20.72 32.62
C ALA A 182 -28.14 -20.72 32.02
N SER A 183 -28.85 -19.59 32.05
CA SER A 183 -30.16 -19.42 31.42
C SER A 183 -30.11 -19.08 29.93
N VAL A 184 -28.92 -18.83 29.36
CA VAL A 184 -28.73 -18.52 27.94
C VAL A 184 -28.61 -19.82 27.14
N GLY A 185 -29.48 -20.02 26.16
CA GLY A 185 -29.43 -21.17 25.26
C GLY A 185 -28.49 -20.94 24.07
N SER A 186 -28.70 -19.85 23.34
CA SER A 186 -27.95 -19.50 22.13
C SER A 186 -27.74 -18.00 22.00
N VAL A 187 -26.65 -17.62 21.35
CA VAL A 187 -26.29 -16.23 21.06
C VAL A 187 -25.91 -16.07 19.59
N SER A 188 -26.12 -14.88 19.06
CA SER A 188 -25.63 -14.45 17.75
C SER A 188 -24.70 -13.25 17.91
N PHE A 189 -23.65 -13.19 17.09
CA PHE A 189 -22.72 -12.06 17.04
C PHE A 189 -22.13 -11.92 15.65
N LYS A 190 -21.63 -10.73 15.34
CA LYS A 190 -20.98 -10.42 14.07
C LYS A 190 -19.53 -10.04 14.31
N ILE A 191 -18.61 -10.80 13.72
CA ILE A 191 -17.16 -10.53 13.78
C ILE A 191 -16.72 -9.84 12.51
N TYR A 192 -15.86 -8.84 12.66
CA TYR A 192 -15.11 -8.27 11.54
C TYR A 192 -13.62 -8.47 11.80
N ILE A 193 -12.86 -8.61 10.72
CA ILE A 193 -11.40 -8.58 10.77
C ILE A 193 -10.94 -7.22 10.26
N GLU A 194 -10.09 -6.58 11.06
CA GLU A 194 -9.35 -5.39 10.69
C GLU A 194 -7.87 -5.76 10.69
N THR A 195 -7.18 -5.49 9.59
CA THR A 195 -5.74 -5.72 9.47
C THR A 195 -5.17 -4.86 8.36
N ASP A 196 -3.89 -4.52 8.49
CA ASP A 196 -3.12 -4.00 7.36
C ASP A 196 -2.76 -5.12 6.39
N VAL A 197 -2.82 -4.80 5.09
CA VAL A 197 -2.58 -5.72 4.00
C VAL A 197 -1.49 -5.14 3.10
N GLN A 198 -0.49 -5.96 2.80
CA GLN A 198 0.58 -5.57 1.90
C GLN A 198 0.05 -5.22 0.51
N TYR A 199 0.47 -4.07 -0.03
CA TYR A 199 0.19 -3.72 -1.42
C TYR A 199 1.20 -4.37 -2.35
N LEU A 200 0.70 -5.13 -3.32
CA LEU A 200 1.51 -5.74 -4.39
C LEU A 200 1.51 -4.83 -5.64
N LEU A 201 1.87 -3.57 -5.45
CA LEU A 201 2.00 -2.59 -6.54
C LEU A 201 3.41 -2.62 -7.11
N VAL A 202 3.52 -2.58 -8.43
CA VAL A 202 4.79 -2.69 -9.16
C VAL A 202 4.86 -1.57 -10.21
N ILE A 203 5.96 -0.83 -10.25
CA ILE A 203 6.30 0.04 -11.38
C ILE A 203 6.60 -0.87 -12.56
N ASN A 204 5.71 -0.86 -13.55
CA ASN A 204 5.64 -1.87 -14.60
C ASN A 204 6.24 -1.42 -15.93
N GLU A 205 6.10 -0.14 -16.24
CA GLU A 205 6.60 0.45 -17.48
C GLU A 205 7.00 1.90 -17.25
N VAL A 206 8.08 2.36 -17.88
CA VAL A 206 8.59 3.73 -17.74
C VAL A 206 9.02 4.27 -19.10
N LEU A 207 8.51 5.44 -19.48
CA LEU A 207 9.05 6.25 -20.58
C LEU A 207 9.72 7.49 -19.99
N ALA A 208 11.05 7.41 -19.82
CA ALA A 208 11.86 8.52 -19.32
C ALA A 208 12.22 9.54 -20.41
N ASN A 209 12.36 9.10 -21.67
CA ASN A 209 12.79 9.96 -22.78
C ASN A 209 11.75 9.94 -23.91
N PRO A 210 10.76 10.84 -23.88
CA PRO A 210 9.71 10.88 -24.90
C PRO A 210 10.28 11.20 -26.28
N ALA A 211 9.73 10.54 -27.31
CA ALA A 211 10.17 10.71 -28.69
C ALA A 211 10.11 12.18 -29.10
N ASN A 212 11.08 12.62 -29.93
CA ASN A 212 11.11 13.96 -30.50
C ASN A 212 11.32 15.09 -29.47
N TYR A 213 11.78 14.82 -28.25
CA TYR A 213 12.18 15.89 -27.30
C TYR A 213 13.11 16.93 -27.94
N ASN A 214 14.03 16.50 -28.80
CA ASN A 214 14.98 17.40 -29.48
C ASN A 214 14.36 18.29 -30.59
N THR A 215 13.19 17.93 -31.11
CA THR A 215 12.49 18.68 -32.17
C THR A 215 11.22 19.36 -31.66
N ASN A 216 10.70 18.92 -30.51
CA ASN A 216 9.60 19.52 -29.76
C ASN A 216 9.82 19.29 -28.25
N PRO A 217 10.65 20.13 -27.59
CA PRO A 217 10.97 19.98 -26.17
C PRO A 217 9.77 20.23 -25.24
N ASP A 218 8.63 20.69 -25.78
CA ASP A 218 7.39 20.95 -25.04
C ASP A 218 6.50 19.70 -24.89
N VAL A 219 6.97 18.50 -25.27
CA VAL A 219 6.19 17.27 -25.05
C VAL A 219 6.25 16.87 -23.57
N ASN A 220 5.13 17.04 -22.88
CA ASN A 220 4.91 16.59 -21.50
C ASN A 220 4.71 15.07 -21.45
N GLY A 221 5.59 14.32 -22.11
CA GLY A 221 5.40 12.94 -22.51
C GLY A 221 6.05 11.92 -21.59
N GLU A 222 6.68 12.35 -20.50
CA GLU A 222 7.22 11.42 -19.50
C GLU A 222 6.07 10.76 -18.74
N TRP A 223 6.16 9.45 -18.55
CA TRP A 223 5.18 8.69 -17.80
C TRP A 223 5.77 7.41 -17.24
N PHE A 224 5.07 6.88 -16.24
CA PHE A 224 5.27 5.54 -15.74
C PHE A 224 3.93 4.88 -15.46
N GLU A 225 3.94 3.57 -15.44
CA GLU A 225 2.78 2.75 -15.18
C GLU A 225 2.97 1.98 -13.87
N VAL A 226 1.88 1.91 -13.10
CA VAL A 226 1.79 1.06 -11.92
C VAL A 226 0.85 -0.09 -12.25
N TYR A 227 1.35 -1.32 -12.10
CA TYR A 227 0.60 -2.57 -12.16
C TYR A 227 0.26 -3.05 -10.75
N ASN A 228 -0.94 -3.62 -10.59
CA ASN A 228 -1.34 -4.27 -9.34
C ASN A 228 -1.28 -5.80 -9.51
N ALA A 229 -0.25 -6.41 -8.93
CA ALA A 229 -0.05 -7.86 -8.90
C ALA A 229 -0.90 -8.56 -7.84
N GLY A 230 -1.65 -7.81 -7.02
CA GLY A 230 -2.52 -8.31 -5.96
C GLY A 230 -3.89 -8.78 -6.45
N THR A 231 -4.65 -9.37 -5.54
CA THR A 231 -6.04 -9.82 -5.70
C THR A 231 -7.04 -8.74 -5.29
N LEU A 232 -6.61 -7.76 -4.51
CA LEU A 232 -7.43 -6.61 -4.13
C LEU A 232 -7.15 -5.42 -5.05
N LYS A 233 -8.20 -4.66 -5.38
CA LYS A 233 -8.01 -3.32 -5.98
C LYS A 233 -7.28 -2.44 -4.96
N VAL A 234 -6.49 -1.48 -5.45
CA VAL A 234 -5.81 -0.50 -4.59
C VAL A 234 -6.13 0.89 -5.08
N ASN A 235 -6.65 1.76 -4.21
CA ASN A 235 -6.74 3.19 -4.47
C ASN A 235 -5.40 3.86 -4.12
N LEU A 236 -4.74 4.46 -5.11
CA LEU A 236 -3.46 5.14 -4.91
C LEU A 236 -3.59 6.51 -4.24
N GLN A 237 -4.82 6.99 -4.01
CA GLN A 237 -5.06 8.23 -3.26
C GLN A 237 -4.36 8.18 -1.90
N ASN A 238 -3.75 9.30 -1.51
CA ASN A 238 -2.95 9.47 -0.30
C ASN A 238 -1.61 8.70 -0.28
N LEU A 239 -1.30 7.92 -1.32
CA LEU A 239 0.08 7.48 -1.56
C LEU A 239 0.91 8.63 -2.14
N VAL A 240 2.22 8.49 -2.04
CA VAL A 240 3.18 9.45 -2.57
C VAL A 240 4.06 8.80 -3.62
N ILE A 241 4.37 9.56 -4.66
CA ILE A 241 5.37 9.22 -5.67
C ILE A 241 6.52 10.21 -5.59
N ALA A 242 7.73 9.76 -5.92
CA ALA A 242 8.90 10.63 -5.96
C ALA A 242 9.93 10.09 -6.92
N ASP A 243 10.66 11.00 -7.55
CA ASP A 243 11.90 10.73 -8.25
C ASP A 243 13.12 11.15 -7.39
N SER A 244 14.29 10.62 -7.74
CA SER A 244 15.55 11.04 -7.13
C SER A 244 16.70 10.86 -8.12
N ALA A 245 17.14 11.98 -8.67
CA ALA A 245 18.36 12.03 -9.47
C ALA A 245 19.61 12.20 -8.58
N GLN A 246 20.79 12.19 -9.22
CA GLN A 246 22.10 12.35 -8.58
C GLN A 246 22.25 13.62 -7.72
N SER A 247 21.41 14.65 -7.95
CA SER A 247 21.46 15.97 -7.31
C SER A 247 20.62 16.12 -6.04
N GLY A 248 19.94 15.06 -5.59
CA GLY A 248 19.22 15.04 -4.31
C GLY A 248 17.76 14.59 -4.44
N ARG A 249 17.16 14.22 -3.28
CA ARG A 249 15.78 13.77 -3.18
C ARG A 249 14.82 14.91 -3.56
N ARG A 250 14.01 14.72 -4.60
CA ARG A 250 12.91 15.65 -4.93
C ARG A 250 11.75 15.49 -3.95
N PRO A 251 10.90 16.52 -3.79
CA PRO A 251 9.76 16.43 -2.88
C PRO A 251 8.80 15.32 -3.34
N TYR A 252 8.16 14.69 -2.36
CA TYR A 252 7.07 13.77 -2.64
C TYR A 252 5.91 14.49 -3.34
N HIS A 253 5.34 13.85 -4.35
CA HIS A 253 4.06 14.21 -4.92
C HIS A 253 2.96 13.35 -4.28
N LEU A 254 2.01 13.98 -3.60
CA LEU A 254 0.83 13.33 -3.05
C LEU A 254 -0.19 13.06 -4.17
N ILE A 255 -0.63 11.81 -4.31
CA ILE A 255 -1.76 11.47 -5.16
C ILE A 255 -3.03 11.94 -4.45
N SER A 256 -3.53 13.12 -4.85
CA SER A 256 -4.56 13.87 -4.10
C SER A 256 -6.00 13.46 -4.42
N SER A 257 -6.21 12.70 -5.49
CA SER A 257 -7.52 12.23 -5.94
C SER A 257 -7.56 10.70 -6.04
N SER A 258 -8.78 10.15 -6.01
CA SER A 258 -8.99 8.71 -6.23
C SER A 258 -8.36 8.26 -7.56
N LEU A 259 -7.55 7.21 -7.49
CA LEU A 259 -6.89 6.57 -8.63
C LEU A 259 -6.83 5.08 -8.32
N VAL A 260 -7.85 4.34 -8.76
CA VAL A 260 -8.00 2.92 -8.43
C VAL A 260 -7.30 2.06 -9.47
N VAL A 261 -6.38 1.22 -9.01
CA VAL A 261 -5.77 0.14 -9.80
C VAL A 261 -6.53 -1.15 -9.50
N PRO A 262 -7.32 -1.70 -10.45
CA PRO A 262 -7.96 -3.00 -10.27
C PRO A 262 -6.92 -4.10 -10.02
N SER A 263 -7.35 -5.22 -9.43
CA SER A 263 -6.52 -6.43 -9.41
C SER A 263 -6.13 -6.85 -10.83
N GLY A 264 -4.84 -7.11 -11.05
CA GLY A 264 -4.29 -7.39 -12.39
C GLY A 264 -4.41 -6.21 -13.37
N GLY A 265 -4.75 -5.01 -12.88
CA GLY A 265 -4.93 -3.81 -13.68
C GLY A 265 -3.73 -2.88 -13.65
N TYR A 266 -3.82 -1.83 -14.46
CA TYR A 266 -2.77 -0.85 -14.69
C TYR A 266 -3.33 0.56 -14.57
N VAL A 267 -2.52 1.50 -14.08
CA VAL A 267 -2.79 2.93 -14.20
C VAL A 267 -1.53 3.66 -14.65
N VAL A 268 -1.71 4.68 -15.48
CA VAL A 268 -0.61 5.46 -16.06
C VAL A 268 -0.55 6.83 -15.40
N LEU A 269 0.61 7.18 -14.85
CA LEU A 269 0.88 8.48 -14.25
C LEU A 269 1.86 9.24 -15.15
N GLY A 270 1.54 10.48 -15.49
CA GLY A 270 2.33 11.29 -16.41
C GLY A 270 2.30 12.77 -16.08
N GLN A 271 3.04 13.58 -16.81
CA GLN A 271 3.10 15.03 -16.57
C GLN A 271 1.78 15.74 -16.88
N SER A 272 0.99 15.23 -17.85
CA SER A 272 -0.28 15.81 -18.29
C SER A 272 -1.26 14.74 -18.78
N THR A 273 -2.57 14.93 -18.51
CA THR A 273 -3.66 14.12 -19.09
C THR A 273 -4.13 14.64 -20.46
N ASN A 274 -3.69 15.82 -20.89
CA ASN A 274 -3.99 16.34 -22.23
C ASN A 274 -3.19 15.55 -23.27
N THR A 275 -3.89 14.67 -24.01
CA THR A 275 -3.31 13.77 -25.01
C THR A 275 -2.60 14.47 -26.17
N THR A 276 -2.93 15.73 -26.44
CA THR A 276 -2.23 16.52 -27.47
C THR A 276 -0.88 17.02 -26.96
N ALA A 277 -0.76 17.27 -25.66
CA ALA A 277 0.45 17.80 -25.03
C ALA A 277 1.40 16.71 -24.52
N ASN A 278 0.89 15.53 -24.15
CA ASN A 278 1.69 14.43 -23.59
C ASN A 278 2.14 13.40 -24.65
N GLY A 279 2.00 13.72 -25.94
CA GLY A 279 2.37 12.80 -27.01
C GLY A 279 1.41 11.61 -27.20
N GLY A 280 0.14 11.73 -26.80
CA GLY A 280 -0.91 10.73 -27.07
C GLY A 280 -1.03 9.62 -26.02
N VAL A 281 -0.34 9.75 -24.88
CA VAL A 281 -0.34 8.75 -23.81
C VAL A 281 -1.67 8.77 -23.05
N PRO A 282 -2.29 7.62 -22.76
CA PRO A 282 -3.57 7.54 -22.04
C PRO A 282 -3.39 7.69 -20.52
N VAL A 283 -2.78 8.79 -20.07
CA VAL A 283 -2.49 9.10 -18.66
C VAL A 283 -3.79 9.18 -17.84
N ASP A 284 -3.83 8.46 -16.70
CA ASP A 284 -4.92 8.48 -15.72
C ASP A 284 -4.77 9.59 -14.70
N TYR A 285 -3.52 9.92 -14.34
CA TYR A 285 -3.22 10.91 -13.32
C TYR A 285 -2.05 11.81 -13.71
N ALA A 286 -2.28 13.13 -13.67
CA ALA A 286 -1.26 14.13 -13.95
C ALA A 286 -0.51 14.53 -12.67
N TYR A 287 0.81 14.29 -12.61
CA TYR A 287 1.67 14.75 -11.52
C TYR A 287 2.26 16.16 -11.76
N GLY A 288 1.97 16.78 -12.91
CA GLY A 288 2.52 18.08 -13.29
C GLY A 288 4.04 18.03 -13.43
N ASN A 289 4.76 19.04 -12.96
CA ASN A 289 6.23 19.11 -13.11
C ASN A 289 7.00 18.58 -11.89
N VAL A 290 6.33 17.86 -10.97
CA VAL A 290 6.96 17.44 -9.71
C VAL A 290 7.91 16.27 -9.92
N ILE A 291 7.53 15.34 -10.80
CA ILE A 291 8.39 14.25 -11.26
C ILE A 291 9.03 14.71 -12.57
N ALA A 292 10.35 14.51 -12.73
CA ALA A 292 10.99 14.67 -14.03
C ALA A 292 12.08 13.61 -14.19
N LEU A 293 11.79 12.63 -15.04
CA LEU A 293 12.59 11.43 -15.24
C LEU A 293 13.84 11.78 -16.06
N ALA A 294 15.00 11.77 -15.44
CA ALA A 294 16.23 12.12 -16.15
C ALA A 294 16.55 11.09 -17.24
N ASN A 295 16.99 11.54 -18.41
CA ASN A 295 17.45 10.66 -19.51
C ASN A 295 18.74 9.87 -19.19
N SER A 296 19.15 9.76 -17.92
CA SER A 296 20.36 9.08 -17.47
C SER A 296 20.18 8.47 -16.08
N LEU A 297 20.87 8.97 -15.04
CA LEU A 297 20.74 8.46 -13.67
C LEU A 297 19.50 9.04 -12.99
N ASP A 298 18.56 8.16 -12.67
CA ASP A 298 17.40 8.49 -11.85
C ASP A 298 16.87 7.27 -11.09
N ALA A 299 15.95 7.54 -10.18
CA ALA A 299 15.13 6.52 -9.54
C ALA A 299 13.72 7.03 -9.34
N LEU A 300 12.74 6.14 -9.45
CA LEU A 300 11.33 6.42 -9.24
C LEU A 300 10.82 5.48 -8.15
N LYS A 301 9.94 5.98 -7.29
CA LYS A 301 9.28 5.16 -6.28
C LYS A 301 7.84 5.55 -6.05
N ILE A 302 7.08 4.57 -5.59
CA ILE A 302 5.76 4.73 -4.98
C ILE A 302 5.84 4.29 -3.53
N ALA A 303 5.24 5.06 -2.62
CA ALA A 303 5.33 4.83 -1.20
C ALA A 303 4.02 5.21 -0.49
N ARG A 304 3.75 4.51 0.62
CA ARG A 304 2.68 4.84 1.54
C ARG A 304 3.19 5.78 2.62
N VAL A 305 2.40 6.76 3.03
CA VAL A 305 2.72 7.62 4.18
C VAL A 305 2.36 6.86 5.47
N VAL A 306 3.31 6.75 6.40
CA VAL A 306 3.13 6.10 7.70
C VAL A 306 3.63 7.05 8.78
N GLY A 307 2.69 7.69 9.50
CA GLY A 307 3.02 8.73 10.47
C GLY A 307 3.75 9.89 9.80
N THR A 308 4.99 10.15 10.21
CA THR A 308 5.86 11.19 9.63
C THR A 308 6.87 10.65 8.62
N ASP A 309 6.84 9.35 8.31
CA ASP A 309 7.75 8.69 7.38
C ASP A 309 6.98 8.07 6.19
N THR A 310 7.70 7.40 5.29
CA THR A 310 7.14 6.69 4.16
C THR A 310 7.62 5.25 4.09
N LEU A 311 6.69 4.34 3.88
CA LEU A 311 6.97 2.96 3.52
C LEU A 311 7.06 2.84 2.00
N THR A 312 8.22 2.45 1.47
CA THR A 312 8.37 2.23 0.02
C THR A 312 7.64 0.96 -0.37
N LEU A 313 6.70 1.08 -1.32
CA LEU A 313 5.96 -0.05 -1.86
C LEU A 313 6.73 -0.66 -3.03
N ASP A 314 7.22 0.21 -3.93
CA ASP A 314 8.14 -0.19 -4.99
C ASP A 314 9.07 0.97 -5.35
N ARG A 315 10.27 0.62 -5.83
CA ARG A 315 11.29 1.56 -6.30
C ARG A 315 12.13 0.95 -7.41
N VAL A 316 12.23 1.68 -8.51
CA VAL A 316 13.10 1.37 -9.63
C VAL A 316 14.20 2.43 -9.75
N GLN A 317 15.39 2.03 -10.20
CA GLN A 317 16.49 2.94 -10.53
C GLN A 317 17.16 2.54 -11.84
N TYR A 318 17.78 3.52 -12.49
CA TYR A 318 18.51 3.33 -13.73
C TYR A 318 19.61 4.36 -13.89
N ALA A 319 20.63 4.04 -14.68
CA ALA A 319 21.80 4.89 -14.92
C ALA A 319 22.17 5.00 -16.40
N SER A 320 21.65 4.14 -17.27
CA SER A 320 22.04 4.08 -18.68
C SER A 320 20.99 4.72 -19.60
N ALA A 321 21.34 5.84 -20.24
CA ALA A 321 20.55 6.42 -21.32
C ALA A 321 20.35 5.43 -22.49
N ALA A 322 21.42 4.70 -22.84
CA ALA A 322 21.42 3.76 -23.96
C ALA A 322 20.55 2.52 -23.70
N THR A 323 20.31 2.19 -22.43
CA THR A 323 19.53 1.01 -22.05
C THR A 323 18.12 1.41 -21.64
N SER A 324 17.98 2.37 -20.73
CA SER A 324 16.76 2.61 -19.97
C SER A 324 16.05 3.93 -20.28
N ALA A 325 16.68 4.84 -21.01
CA ALA A 325 16.07 6.10 -21.46
C ALA A 325 16.26 6.31 -22.97
N GLN A 326 16.00 5.26 -23.74
CA GLN A 326 16.05 5.32 -25.21
C GLN A 326 14.98 6.28 -25.74
N ASP A 327 15.34 7.07 -26.76
CA ASP A 327 14.45 8.06 -27.36
C ASP A 327 13.16 7.40 -27.88
N GLY A 328 12.04 7.77 -27.27
CA GLY A 328 10.71 7.33 -27.67
C GLY A 328 10.35 5.90 -27.34
N ILE A 329 11.18 5.14 -26.61
CA ILE A 329 10.93 3.72 -26.33
C ILE A 329 10.88 3.52 -24.81
N SER A 330 9.74 3.06 -24.32
CA SER A 330 9.59 2.73 -22.91
C SER A 330 10.42 1.51 -22.51
N ARG A 331 10.74 1.44 -21.22
CA ARG A 331 11.25 0.25 -20.56
C ARG A 331 10.10 -0.49 -19.91
N GLU A 332 9.95 -1.75 -20.30
CA GLU A 332 8.92 -2.66 -19.86
C GLU A 332 9.54 -3.72 -18.93
N LEU A 333 8.89 -3.93 -17.79
CA LEU A 333 9.18 -5.02 -16.87
C LEU A 333 8.77 -6.35 -17.49
N LYS A 334 9.62 -7.38 -17.39
CA LYS A 334 9.34 -8.70 -17.97
C LYS A 334 8.51 -9.57 -17.04
N ASN A 335 8.92 -9.71 -15.79
CA ASN A 335 8.20 -10.49 -14.80
C ASN A 335 8.00 -9.66 -13.51
N PRO A 336 6.74 -9.31 -13.17
CA PRO A 336 6.44 -8.52 -11.97
C PRO A 336 6.66 -9.27 -10.65
N LEU A 337 6.93 -10.59 -10.70
CA LEU A 337 7.22 -11.41 -9.52
C LEU A 337 8.72 -11.50 -9.20
N LEU A 338 9.58 -10.94 -10.06
CA LEU A 338 11.02 -10.90 -9.87
C LEU A 338 11.49 -9.50 -9.50
N ASP A 339 12.71 -9.39 -8.95
CA ASP A 339 13.33 -8.10 -8.63
C ASP A 339 13.30 -7.16 -9.85
N ASN A 340 12.69 -6.00 -9.65
CA ASN A 340 12.54 -4.94 -10.64
C ASN A 340 13.33 -3.68 -10.27
N SER A 341 14.10 -3.70 -9.18
CA SER A 341 14.75 -2.50 -8.64
C SER A 341 15.76 -1.85 -9.57
N ASN A 342 16.39 -2.61 -10.48
CA ASN A 342 17.35 -2.11 -11.46
C ASN A 342 16.80 -2.19 -12.90
N MET A 343 16.36 -1.06 -13.46
CA MET A 343 15.82 -0.99 -14.83
C MET A 343 16.86 -1.26 -15.92
N ASP A 344 18.16 -1.15 -15.61
CA ASP A 344 19.24 -1.56 -16.51
C ASP A 344 19.48 -3.08 -16.47
N GLY A 345 18.83 -3.79 -15.54
CA GLY A 345 18.98 -5.23 -15.32
C GLY A 345 18.24 -6.11 -16.32
N SER A 346 18.36 -7.42 -16.11
CA SER A 346 17.84 -8.45 -17.03
C SER A 346 16.32 -8.62 -16.99
N ASN A 347 15.66 -8.21 -15.90
CA ASN A 347 14.19 -8.27 -15.77
C ASN A 347 13.48 -7.13 -16.51
N TRP A 348 14.22 -6.25 -17.19
CA TRP A 348 13.67 -5.16 -17.99
C TRP A 348 14.08 -5.29 -19.46
N ALA A 349 13.25 -4.82 -20.36
CA ALA A 349 13.57 -4.71 -21.78
C ALA A 349 12.90 -3.49 -22.41
N SER A 350 13.43 -3.06 -23.55
CA SER A 350 12.79 -2.03 -24.36
C SER A 350 11.53 -2.60 -25.02
N ALA A 351 10.46 -1.80 -25.10
CA ALA A 351 9.22 -2.21 -25.73
C ALA A 351 9.44 -2.81 -27.14
N LEU A 352 8.83 -3.98 -27.38
CA LEU A 352 8.92 -4.74 -28.63
C LEU A 352 7.84 -4.32 -29.64
N VAL A 353 6.78 -3.64 -29.20
CA VAL A 353 5.75 -3.12 -30.09
C VAL A 353 6.33 -2.17 -31.12
N THR A 354 5.92 -2.30 -32.38
CA THR A 354 6.34 -1.40 -33.48
C THR A 354 5.31 -0.34 -33.80
N ALA A 355 4.07 -0.49 -33.30
CA ALA A 355 3.06 0.55 -33.36
C ALA A 355 3.53 1.75 -32.55
N VAL A 356 3.47 2.94 -33.16
CA VAL A 356 3.80 4.21 -32.52
C VAL A 356 2.54 4.95 -32.13
N TYR A 357 2.53 5.57 -30.95
CA TYR A 357 1.52 6.55 -30.56
C TYR A 357 2.12 7.97 -30.59
N GLY A 358 1.25 8.95 -30.87
CA GLY A 358 1.62 10.36 -31.01
C GLY A 358 2.89 10.58 -31.85
N PRO A 359 3.86 11.41 -31.39
CA PRO A 359 5.05 11.76 -32.15
C PRO A 359 6.14 10.69 -32.09
N GLY A 360 5.79 9.39 -32.13
CA GLY A 360 6.77 8.30 -32.24
C GLY A 360 7.02 7.50 -30.96
N GLY A 361 6.19 7.64 -29.93
CA GLY A 361 6.31 6.87 -28.70
C GLY A 361 5.97 5.38 -28.91
N ARG A 362 6.73 4.49 -28.29
CA ARG A 362 6.55 3.03 -28.31
C ARG A 362 6.50 2.52 -26.88
N GLY A 363 5.49 1.72 -26.58
CA GLY A 363 5.20 1.16 -25.26
C GLY A 363 3.81 0.54 -25.23
N THR A 364 3.43 -0.03 -24.09
CA THR A 364 2.16 -0.73 -23.91
C THR A 364 1.32 -0.16 -22.76
N PRO A 365 1.12 1.17 -22.67
CA PRO A 365 0.37 1.76 -21.57
C PRO A 365 -1.05 1.19 -21.50
N LYS A 366 -1.45 0.79 -20.30
CA LYS A 366 -2.70 0.13 -19.92
C LYS A 366 -2.87 -1.29 -20.48
N ALA A 367 -1.78 -1.93 -20.88
CA ALA A 367 -1.80 -3.28 -21.41
C ALA A 367 -0.65 -4.10 -20.83
N GLN A 368 -0.71 -5.41 -21.06
CA GLN A 368 0.40 -6.28 -20.70
C GLN A 368 1.65 -5.90 -21.51
N ASN A 369 2.78 -5.76 -20.81
CA ASN A 369 4.09 -5.50 -21.41
C ASN A 369 4.38 -6.46 -22.55
N SER A 370 4.85 -5.92 -23.68
CA SER A 370 5.23 -6.69 -24.85
C SER A 370 6.42 -7.61 -24.62
N THR A 371 7.21 -7.31 -23.58
CA THR A 371 8.34 -8.12 -23.12
C THR A 371 7.98 -9.12 -22.03
N TYR A 372 6.70 -9.25 -21.65
CA TYR A 372 6.27 -10.07 -20.53
C TYR A 372 6.75 -11.53 -20.65
N THR A 373 7.30 -12.04 -19.56
CA THR A 373 7.66 -13.44 -19.38
C THR A 373 7.08 -13.93 -18.06
N PRO A 374 6.26 -15.00 -18.06
CA PRO A 374 5.61 -15.51 -16.86
C PRO A 374 6.61 -16.03 -15.81
#